data_AF-A0A7K3IYS1-F1
#
_entry.id   AF-A0A7K3IYS1-F1
#
_cell.length_a   1.000
_cell.length_b   1.000
_cell.length_c   1.000
_cell.angle_alpha   90.00
_cell.angle_beta   90.00
_cell.angle_gamma   90.00
#
_symmetry.space_group_name_H-M   'P 1'
#
loop_
_entity.id
_entity.type
_entity.pdbx_description
1 polymer ?
#
loop_
_entity_poly.entity_id
_entity_poly.type
_entity_poly.pdbx_seq_one_letter_code
_entity_poly.pdbx_strand_id
1 'polypeptide(L)' 'PDLKASQNFLDLQNEISDIENKIASARRFFNSATKELNVATEVFPSNIVATLFNFKREPMFDLGEQRTAVEEPPKIQF' A
#
# COMPACT_ATOMS: atom_id res chain seq x y z
N PRO A 1 24.98 -29.79 -0.31
CA PRO A 1 23.83 -29.46 -1.19
C PRO A 1 22.73 -28.72 -0.42
N ASP A 2 22.37 -29.22 0.76
CA ASP A 2 21.38 -28.59 1.66
C ASP A 2 21.76 -27.17 2.10
N LEU A 3 23.04 -26.91 2.37
CA LEU A 3 23.50 -25.56 2.76
C LEU A 3 23.27 -24.50 1.68
N LYS A 4 23.40 -24.86 0.39
CA LYS A 4 23.16 -23.93 -0.73
C LYS A 4 21.66 -23.67 -0.93
N ALA A 5 20.82 -24.68 -0.73
CA ALA A 5 19.37 -24.50 -0.78
C ALA A 5 18.87 -23.63 0.37
N SER A 6 19.43 -23.82 1.58
CA SER A 6 19.10 -23.00 2.75
C SER A 6 19.49 -21.53 2.60
N GLN A 7 20.67 -21.22 2.04
CA GLN A 7 21.07 -19.83 1.81
C GLN A 7 20.18 -19.15 0.76
N ASN A 8 19.97 -19.79 -0.40
CA ASN A 8 19.10 -19.25 -1.45
C ASN A 8 17.66 -19.03 -0.97
N PHE A 9 17.18 -19.89 -0.06
CA PHE A 9 15.86 -19.76 0.54
C PHE A 9 15.75 -18.55 1.49
N LEU A 10 16.77 -18.33 2.32
CA LEU A 10 16.83 -17.16 3.20
C LEU A 10 16.89 -15.86 2.38
N ASP A 11 17.68 -15.84 1.29
CA ASP A 11 17.78 -14.68 0.41
C ASP A 11 16.43 -14.37 -0.25
N LEU A 12 15.71 -15.39 -0.72
CA LEU A 12 14.36 -15.23 -1.28
C LEU A 12 13.35 -14.73 -0.23
N GLN A 13 13.38 -15.26 0.99
CA GLN A 13 12.49 -14.80 2.07
C GLN A 13 12.73 -13.32 2.40
N ASN A 14 14.00 -12.89 2.43
CA ASN A 14 14.36 -11.49 2.63
C ASN A 14 13.86 -10.62 1.48
N GLU A 15 14.02 -11.05 0.23
CA GLU A 15 13.55 -10.29 -0.94
C GLU A 15 12.02 -10.15 -0.97
N ILE A 16 11.29 -11.22 -0.61
CA ILE A 16 9.82 -11.17 -0.47
C ILE A 16 9.43 -10.18 0.65
N SER A 17 10.10 -10.22 1.80
CA SER A 17 9.84 -9.28 2.89
C SER A 17 10.06 -7.82 2.46
N ASP A 18 11.13 -7.56 1.71
CA ASP A 18 11.43 -6.24 1.17
C ASP A 18 10.37 -5.78 0.15
N ILE A 19 9.88 -6.68 -0.70
CA ILE A 19 8.80 -6.38 -1.64
C ILE A 19 7.50 -6.05 -0.89
N GLU A 20 7.13 -6.83 0.13
CA GLU A 20 5.94 -6.55 0.95
C GLU A 20 6.03 -5.20 1.67
N ASN A 21 7.20 -4.87 2.22
CA ASN A 21 7.45 -3.56 2.82
C ASN A 21 7.27 -2.41 1.81
N LYS A 22 7.74 -2.60 0.57
CA LYS A 22 7.54 -1.61 -0.52
C LYS A 22 6.08 -1.49 -0.91
N ILE A 23 5.34 -2.59 -1.02
CA ILE A 23 3.90 -2.60 -1.33
C ILE A 23 3.13 -1.87 -0.22
N ALA A 24 3.41 -2.17 1.04
CA ALA A 24 2.79 -1.52 2.18
C ALA A 24 3.08 -0.01 2.21
N SER A 25 4.32 0.40 1.90
CA SER A 25 4.71 1.80 1.78
C SER A 25 3.97 2.51 0.65
N ALA A 26 3.92 1.91 -0.55
CA ALA A 26 3.21 2.46 -1.70
C ALA A 26 1.70 2.65 -1.41
N ARG A 27 1.08 1.69 -0.70
CA ARG A 27 -0.31 1.81 -0.25
C ARG A 27 -0.52 2.99 0.69
N ARG A 28 0.36 3.17 1.68
CA ARG A 28 0.29 4.31 2.60
C ARG A 28 0.44 5.63 1.85
N PHE A 29 1.38 5.70 0.92
CA PHE A 29 1.60 6.89 0.09
C PHE A 29 0.37 7.23 -0.77
N PHE A 30 -0.20 6.24 -1.48
CA PHE A 30 -1.43 6.42 -2.25
C PHE A 30 -2.57 6.93 -1.37
N ASN A 31 -2.78 6.31 -0.21
CA ASN A 31 -3.82 6.72 0.73
C ASN A 31 -3.61 8.13 1.27
N SER A 32 -2.39 8.52 1.59
CA SER A 32 -2.07 9.89 2.01
C SER A 32 -2.40 10.90 0.91
N ALA A 33 -1.97 10.65 -0.33
CA ALA A 33 -2.24 11.52 -1.46
C ALA A 33 -3.74 11.65 -1.75
N THR A 34 -4.48 10.53 -1.76
CA THR A 34 -5.94 10.52 -1.93
C THR A 34 -6.63 11.26 -0.79
N LYS A 35 -6.15 11.12 0.45
CA LYS A 35 -6.70 11.86 1.60
C LYS A 35 -6.48 13.36 1.45
N GLU A 36 -5.29 13.79 1.05
CA GLU A 36 -4.98 15.20 0.80
C GLU A 36 -5.88 15.79 -0.29
N LEU A 37 -6.04 15.08 -1.42
CA LEU A 37 -6.97 15.45 -2.47
C LEU A 37 -8.40 15.59 -1.93
N ASN A 38 -8.90 14.57 -1.25
CA ASN A 38 -10.26 14.55 -0.71
C ASN A 38 -10.50 15.73 0.25
N VAL A 39 -9.55 16.01 1.15
CA VAL A 39 -9.63 17.16 2.05
C VAL A 39 -9.62 18.46 1.26
N ALA A 40 -8.75 18.61 0.26
CA ALA A 40 -8.69 19.80 -0.57
C ALA A 40 -9.99 20.04 -1.35
N THR A 41 -10.68 18.98 -1.80
CA THR A 41 -11.97 19.13 -2.49
C THR A 41 -13.10 19.62 -1.58
N GLU A 42 -12.97 19.51 -0.27
CA GLU A 42 -14.02 19.85 0.70
C GLU A 42 -13.76 21.14 1.49
N VAL A 43 -12.48 21.52 1.63
CA VAL A 43 -12.06 22.67 2.44
C VAL A 43 -11.99 23.95 1.60
N PHE A 44 -12.41 25.07 2.19
CA PHE A 44 -12.26 26.40 1.60
C PHE A 44 -10.79 26.88 1.67
N PRO A 45 -10.21 27.49 0.62
CA PRO A 45 -10.86 27.89 -0.64
C PRO A 45 -10.75 26.86 -1.79
N SER A 46 -10.04 25.76 -1.57
CA SER A 46 -9.75 24.77 -2.62
C SER A 46 -11.00 24.06 -3.18
N ASN A 47 -12.07 23.95 -2.38
CA ASN A 47 -13.37 23.41 -2.81
C ASN A 47 -14.03 24.19 -3.96
N ILE A 48 -13.76 25.50 -4.09
CA ILE A 48 -14.26 26.33 -5.20
C ILE A 48 -13.59 25.89 -6.51
N VAL A 49 -12.27 25.76 -6.48
CA VAL A 49 -11.48 25.25 -7.62
C VAL A 49 -11.90 23.81 -7.93
N ALA A 50 -12.11 22.99 -6.90
CA ALA A 50 -12.59 21.62 -7.08
C ALA A 50 -13.94 21.57 -7.80
N THR A 51 -14.88 22.44 -7.43
CA THR A 51 -16.18 22.52 -8.09
C THR A 51 -16.07 23.04 -9.53
N LEU A 52 -15.24 24.07 -9.77
CA LEU A 52 -15.04 24.65 -11.11
C LEU A 52 -14.43 23.66 -12.10
N PHE A 53 -13.46 22.86 -11.66
CA PHE A 53 -12.76 21.86 -12.48
C PHE A 53 -13.31 20.44 -12.30
N ASN A 54 -14.41 20.28 -11.57
CA ASN A 54 -15.09 19.02 -11.33
C ASN A 54 -14.21 17.93 -10.68
N PHE A 55 -13.27 18.32 -9.81
CA PHE A 55 -12.53 17.41 -8.95
C PHE A 55 -13.46 16.84 -7.88
N LYS A 56 -13.44 15.51 -7.74
CA LYS A 56 -14.30 14.77 -6.81
C LYS A 56 -13.45 13.98 -5.83
N ARG A 57 -14.09 13.47 -4.79
CA ARG A 57 -13.43 12.53 -3.89
C ARG A 57 -13.03 11.26 -4.62
N GLU A 58 -11.81 10.84 -4.39
CA GLU A 58 -11.27 9.58 -4.89
C GLU A 58 -11.29 8.51 -3.78
N PRO A 59 -11.54 7.24 -4.13
CA PRO A 59 -11.52 6.14 -3.18
C PRO A 59 -10.10 5.86 -2.70
N MET A 60 -9.95 5.65 -1.39
CA MET A 60 -8.70 5.19 -0.81
C MET A 60 -8.53 3.69 -1.07
N PHE A 61 -7.28 3.23 -1.11
CA PHE A 61 -6.96 1.81 -1.19
C PHE A 61 -7.13 1.18 0.19
N ASP A 62 -8.21 0.42 0.37
CA ASP A 62 -8.46 -0.38 1.56
C ASP A 62 -8.45 -1.87 1.22
N LEU A 63 -7.81 -2.67 2.07
CA LEU A 63 -7.80 -4.13 1.94
C LEU A 63 -9.02 -4.79 2.59
N GLY A 64 -9.81 -4.05 3.39
CA GLY A 64 -10.99 -4.60 4.05
C GLY A 64 -10.65 -5.88 4.85
N GLU A 65 -11.42 -6.94 4.63
CA GLU A 65 -11.24 -8.25 5.30
C GLU A 65 -9.90 -8.93 4.98
N GLN A 66 -9.26 -8.59 3.85
CA GLN A 66 -7.98 -9.16 3.42
C GLN A 66 -6.79 -8.56 4.18
N ARG A 67 -7.00 -7.46 4.92
CA ARG A 67 -5.93 -6.78 5.66
C ARG A 67 -5.22 -7.71 6.64
N THR A 68 -5.99 -8.48 7.39
CA THR A 68 -5.49 -9.44 8.38
C THR A 68 -4.65 -10.54 7.73
N ALA A 69 -4.99 -10.95 6.51
CA ALA A 69 -4.26 -11.98 5.77
C ALA A 69 -2.96 -11.46 5.13
N VAL A 70 -2.91 -10.16 4.77
CA VAL A 70 -1.73 -9.53 4.14
C VAL A 70 -0.73 -9.00 5.17
N GLU A 71 -1.17 -8.72 6.40
CA GLU A 71 -0.27 -8.35 7.50
C GLU A 71 0.48 -9.55 8.10
N GLU A 72 0.04 -10.79 7.83
CA GLU A 72 0.82 -11.99 8.14
C GLU A 72 1.91 -12.21 7.07
N PRO A 73 3.19 -12.34 7.46
CA PRO A 73 4.25 -12.66 6.50
C PRO A 73 3.96 -14.03 5.86
N PRO A 74 4.10 -14.16 4.52
CA PRO A 74 3.73 -15.37 3.82
C PRO A 74 4.54 -16.56 4.35
N LYS A 75 3.82 -17.60 4.82
CA LYS A 75 4.42 -18.85 5.30
C LYS A 75 4.87 -19.67 4.09
N ILE A 76 6.15 -19.55 3.73
CA ILE A 76 6.74 -20.37 2.66
C ILE A 76 6.97 -21.78 3.21
N GLN A 77 6.09 -22.72 2.87
CA GLN A 77 6.24 -24.14 3.20
C GLN A 77 6.77 -24.90 1.98
N PHE A 78 7.80 -25.73 2.20
CA PHE A 78 8.29 -26.74 1.26
C PHE A 78 8.32 -28.10 1.94
#